data_AF-A0A1W1E501-F1
#
_entry.id   AF-A0A1W1E501-F1
#
_cell.length_a   1.000
_cell.length_b   1.000
_cell.length_c   1.000
_cell.angle_alpha   90.00
_cell.angle_beta   90.00
_cell.angle_gamma   90.00
#
_symmetry.space_group_name_H-M   'P 1'
#
loop_
_entity.id
_entity.type
_entity.pdbx_description
1 polymer ?
#
loop_
_entity_poly.entity_id
_entity_poly.type
_entity_poly.pdbx_seq_one_letter_code
_entity_poly.pdbx_strand_id
1 'polypeptide(L)'
;MQNGLGAIYAAHHVGVPFGVACEALNRFQGVKRRLEIKYQADNITLYDDFAHHPSAIQTTLSGLRAKIGDEKIIAILELRSNTMKSGVHQQTLVDALSEANQILILKPINQNWDIGALFDEDSLFDSVESILTALNQIKKGHFVIMSNGGFDDIFGKLITQLKT
;
A
#
# COMPACT_ATOMS: atom_id res chain seq x y z
N MET A 1 7.43 -15.74 2.70
CA MET A 1 7.92 -17.09 3.07
C MET A 1 7.68 -17.42 4.55
N GLN A 2 8.09 -16.58 5.49
CA GLN A 2 7.96 -16.84 6.95
C GLN A 2 6.52 -17.13 7.41
N ASN A 3 5.53 -16.35 6.95
CA ASN A 3 4.12 -16.55 7.31
C ASN A 3 3.59 -17.93 6.90
N GLY A 4 3.95 -18.41 5.71
CA GLY A 4 3.52 -19.72 5.21
C GLY A 4 4.12 -20.85 6.04
N LEU A 5 5.41 -20.77 6.35
CA LEU A 5 6.09 -21.76 7.20
C LEU A 5 5.50 -21.78 8.62
N GLY A 6 5.29 -20.60 9.22
CA GLY A 6 4.66 -20.48 10.53
C GLY A 6 3.24 -21.06 10.56
N ALA A 7 2.45 -20.81 9.52
CA ALA A 7 1.10 -21.38 9.38
C ALA A 7 1.13 -22.91 9.28
N ILE A 8 2.07 -23.48 8.50
CA ILE A 8 2.26 -24.93 8.39
C ILE A 8 2.61 -25.52 9.76
N TYR A 9 3.57 -24.94 10.48
CA TYR A 9 3.96 -25.43 11.81
C TYR A 9 2.83 -25.34 12.83
N ALA A 10 2.09 -24.23 12.87
CA ALA A 10 0.96 -24.05 13.76
C ALA A 10 -0.16 -25.06 13.48
N ALA A 11 -0.50 -25.28 12.20
CA ALA A 11 -1.48 -26.29 11.81
C ALA A 11 -1.03 -27.70 12.18
N HIS A 12 0.26 -28.00 11.99
CA HIS A 12 0.83 -29.29 12.36
C HIS A 12 0.78 -29.53 13.87
N HIS A 13 1.07 -28.51 14.67
CA HIS A 13 1.02 -28.59 16.14
C HIS A 13 -0.36 -29.03 16.66
N VAL A 14 -1.44 -28.69 15.95
CA VAL A 14 -2.82 -29.09 16.29
C VAL A 14 -3.29 -30.34 15.53
N GLY A 15 -2.39 -31.09 14.91
CA GLY A 15 -2.65 -32.41 14.32
C GLY A 15 -2.89 -32.43 12.80
N VAL A 16 -2.73 -31.31 12.08
CA VAL A 16 -2.84 -31.33 10.60
C VAL A 16 -1.58 -31.97 10.00
N PRO A 17 -1.68 -33.00 9.15
CA PRO A 17 -0.52 -33.58 8.49
C PRO A 17 0.19 -32.55 7.59
N PHE A 18 1.53 -32.58 7.55
CA PHE A 18 2.31 -31.64 6.73
C PHE A 18 1.88 -31.61 5.27
N GLY A 19 1.60 -32.78 4.67
CA GLY A 19 1.13 -32.88 3.28
C GLY A 19 -0.13 -32.04 3.03
N VAL A 20 -1.12 -32.14 3.93
CA VAL A 20 -2.38 -31.38 3.84
C VAL A 20 -2.14 -29.87 3.99
N ALA A 21 -1.29 -29.46 4.93
CA ALA A 21 -0.97 -28.05 5.13
C ALA A 21 -0.23 -27.46 3.91
N CYS A 22 0.71 -28.20 3.32
CA CYS A 22 1.41 -27.80 2.10
C CYS A 22 0.47 -27.70 0.89
N GLU A 23 -0.43 -28.67 0.71
CA GLU A 23 -1.45 -28.61 -0.35
C GLU A 23 -2.43 -27.44 -0.18
N ALA A 24 -2.79 -27.12 1.05
CA ALA A 24 -3.61 -25.94 1.35
C ALA A 24 -2.86 -24.65 1.01
N LEU A 25 -1.58 -24.55 1.40
CA LEU A 25 -0.75 -23.38 1.08
C LEU A 25 -0.51 -23.23 -0.43
N ASN A 26 -0.34 -24.33 -1.18
CA ASN A 26 -0.23 -24.30 -2.63
C ASN A 26 -1.50 -23.78 -3.32
N ARG A 27 -2.67 -23.97 -2.70
CA ARG A 27 -3.96 -23.47 -3.20
C ARG A 27 -4.31 -22.08 -2.68
N PHE A 28 -3.50 -21.51 -1.80
CA PHE A 28 -3.76 -20.20 -1.21
C PHE A 28 -3.62 -19.11 -2.27
N GLN A 29 -4.71 -18.41 -2.57
CA GLN A 29 -4.76 -17.36 -3.59
C GLN A 29 -4.30 -15.99 -3.09
N GLY A 30 -3.73 -15.93 -1.88
CA GLY A 30 -3.37 -14.68 -1.23
C GLY A 30 -4.47 -14.14 -0.32
N VAL A 31 -4.24 -12.93 0.20
CA VAL A 31 -5.21 -12.19 1.01
C VAL A 31 -5.78 -11.08 0.15
N LYS A 32 -7.08 -10.79 0.29
CA LYS A 32 -7.68 -9.61 -0.35
C LYS A 32 -6.89 -8.36 0.02
N ARG A 33 -6.82 -7.38 -0.90
CA ARG A 33 -6.12 -6.11 -0.67
C ARG A 33 -4.63 -6.29 -0.33
N ARG A 34 -3.93 -7.18 -1.04
CA ARG A 34 -2.46 -7.32 -1.01
C ARG A 34 -1.91 -7.26 -2.42
N LEU A 35 -1.43 -6.09 -2.83
CA LEU A 35 -1.13 -5.72 -4.22
C LEU A 35 -2.21 -6.20 -5.20
N GLU A 36 -3.48 -6.07 -4.81
CA GLU A 36 -4.61 -6.51 -5.63
C GLU A 36 -4.80 -5.53 -6.79
N ILE A 37 -4.76 -6.00 -8.03
CA ILE A 37 -4.98 -5.15 -9.20
C ILE A 37 -6.47 -4.78 -9.27
N LYS A 38 -6.79 -3.50 -9.06
CA LYS A 38 -8.15 -2.96 -9.16
C LYS A 38 -8.47 -2.45 -10.56
N TYR A 39 -7.45 -2.02 -11.28
CA TYR A 39 -7.56 -1.51 -12.64
C TYR A 39 -6.23 -1.68 -13.37
N GLN A 40 -6.30 -2.01 -14.66
CA GLN A 40 -5.14 -2.11 -15.52
C GLN A 40 -5.50 -1.63 -16.93
N ALA A 41 -4.69 -0.73 -17.45
CA ALA A 41 -4.69 -0.27 -18.83
C ALA A 41 -3.23 -0.22 -19.33
N ASP A 42 -3.02 -0.02 -20.63
CA ASP A 42 -1.70 -0.20 -21.28
C ASP A 42 -0.52 0.46 -20.55
N ASN A 43 -0.71 1.63 -19.94
CA ASN A 43 0.35 2.37 -19.25
C ASN A 43 0.13 2.54 -17.75
N ILE A 44 -1.00 2.07 -17.19
CA ILE A 44 -1.38 2.29 -15.79
C ILE A 44 -1.80 0.98 -15.15
N THR A 45 -1.20 0.65 -14.00
CA THR A 45 -1.72 -0.40 -13.12
C THR A 45 -2.02 0.18 -11.75
N LEU A 46 -3.24 -0.05 -11.26
CA LEU A 46 -3.72 0.41 -9.96
C LEU A 46 -3.83 -0.77 -9.00
N TYR A 47 -3.10 -0.68 -7.89
CA TYR A 47 -3.04 -1.70 -6.84
C TYR A 47 -3.73 -1.23 -5.56
N ASP A 48 -4.44 -2.14 -4.90
CA ASP A 48 -4.94 -2.00 -3.52
C ASP A 48 -4.08 -2.83 -2.56
N ASP A 49 -3.53 -2.17 -1.55
CA ASP A 49 -2.87 -2.83 -0.43
C ASP A 49 -3.38 -2.31 0.93
N PHE A 50 -3.57 -3.23 1.87
CA PHE A 50 -3.93 -2.93 3.24
C PHE A 50 -2.77 -2.36 4.08
N ALA A 51 -1.56 -2.24 3.51
CA ALA A 51 -0.41 -1.65 4.18
C ALA A 51 -0.73 -0.24 4.72
N HIS A 52 -0.38 -0.03 5.98
CA HIS A 52 -0.60 1.24 6.71
C HIS A 52 0.41 1.45 7.84
N HIS A 53 1.35 0.52 8.01
CA HIS A 53 2.46 0.58 8.95
C HIS A 53 3.77 0.52 8.16
N PRO A 54 4.86 1.17 8.61
CA PRO A 54 6.08 1.30 7.82
C PRO A 54 6.64 -0.04 7.32
N SER A 55 6.71 -1.06 8.17
CA SER A 55 7.20 -2.39 7.76
C SER A 55 6.34 -3.03 6.67
N ALA A 56 5.02 -2.85 6.73
CA ALA A 56 4.10 -3.34 5.72
C ALA A 56 4.18 -2.53 4.42
N ILE A 57 4.34 -1.21 4.51
CA ILE A 57 4.54 -0.31 3.37
C ILE A 57 5.84 -0.68 2.64
N GLN A 58 6.94 -0.81 3.39
CA GLN A 58 8.24 -1.21 2.84
C GLN A 58 8.15 -2.57 2.15
N THR A 59 7.51 -3.56 2.77
CA THR A 59 7.31 -4.89 2.17
C THR A 59 6.51 -4.80 0.87
N THR A 60 5.47 -3.97 0.84
CA THR A 60 4.60 -3.76 -0.33
C THR A 60 5.39 -3.14 -1.48
N LEU A 61 6.10 -2.04 -1.22
CA LEU A 61 6.85 -1.33 -2.26
C LEU A 61 8.07 -2.09 -2.73
N SER A 62 8.81 -2.75 -1.84
CA SER A 62 9.95 -3.61 -2.22
C SER A 62 9.48 -4.79 -3.07
N GLY A 63 8.36 -5.42 -2.69
CA GLY A 63 7.76 -6.51 -3.47
C GLY A 63 7.28 -6.06 -4.84
N LEU A 64 6.70 -4.86 -4.93
CA LEU A 64 6.31 -4.29 -6.21
C LEU A 64 7.53 -3.94 -7.07
N ARG A 65 8.53 -3.25 -6.51
CA ARG A 65 9.80 -2.91 -7.19
C ARG A 65 10.46 -4.15 -7.79
N ALA A 66 10.57 -5.22 -7.00
CA ALA A 66 11.14 -6.49 -7.47
C ALA A 66 10.35 -7.11 -8.65
N LYS A 67 9.05 -6.83 -8.76
CA LYS A 67 8.19 -7.32 -9.84
C LYS A 67 8.29 -6.47 -11.11
N ILE A 68 8.41 -5.16 -10.99
CA ILE A 68 8.27 -4.22 -12.12
C ILE A 68 9.61 -3.61 -12.58
N GLY A 69 10.71 -3.87 -11.88
CA GLY A 69 12.01 -3.26 -12.19
C GLY A 69 11.99 -1.74 -11.99
N ASP A 70 12.56 -0.98 -12.92
CA ASP A 70 12.71 0.48 -12.80
C ASP A 70 11.46 1.29 -13.20
N GLU A 71 10.33 0.62 -13.46
CA GLU A 71 9.07 1.32 -13.76
C GLU A 71 8.61 2.21 -12.61
N LYS A 72 7.90 3.30 -12.94
CA LYS A 72 7.53 4.32 -11.94
C LYS A 72 6.49 3.80 -10.95
N ILE A 73 6.78 3.93 -9.66
CA ILE A 73 5.85 3.68 -8.55
C ILE A 73 5.32 5.00 -8.02
N ILE A 74 4.00 5.14 -7.97
CA ILE A 74 3.28 6.24 -7.34
C ILE A 74 2.61 5.68 -6.08
N ALA A 75 3.14 6.02 -4.91
CA ALA A 75 2.62 5.58 -3.62
C ALA A 75 1.57 6.59 -3.11
N ILE A 76 0.37 6.11 -2.82
CA ILE A 76 -0.75 6.91 -2.33
C ILE A 76 -1.16 6.34 -0.97
N LEU A 77 -0.97 7.10 0.10
CA LEU A 77 -1.05 6.60 1.47
C LEU A 77 -2.08 7.36 2.31
N GLU A 78 -2.90 6.62 3.07
CA GLU A 78 -3.77 7.19 4.10
C GLU A 78 -3.21 6.91 5.50
N LEU A 79 -2.82 7.94 6.23
CA LEU A 79 -2.32 7.81 7.60
C LEU A 79 -3.45 7.78 8.64
N ARG A 80 -4.12 6.63 8.77
CA ARG A 80 -5.32 6.53 9.61
C ARG A 80 -5.10 5.96 11.02
N SER A 81 -4.18 5.03 11.20
CA SER A 81 -4.07 4.26 12.46
C SER A 81 -3.54 5.11 13.63
N ASN A 82 -3.96 4.78 14.86
CA ASN A 82 -3.54 5.51 16.07
C ASN A 82 -2.01 5.56 16.21
N THR A 83 -1.32 4.46 15.89
CA THR A 83 0.15 4.39 15.94
C THR A 83 0.83 5.27 14.89
N MET A 84 0.21 5.45 13.72
CA MET A 84 0.73 6.39 12.71
C MET A 84 0.44 7.84 13.10
N LYS A 85 -0.72 8.10 13.72
CA LYS A 85 -1.08 9.42 14.25
C LYS A 85 -0.22 9.85 15.45
N SER A 86 0.32 8.91 16.21
CA SER A 86 1.18 9.19 17.37
C SER A 86 2.64 9.50 17.01
N GLY A 87 3.08 9.20 15.78
CA GLY A 87 4.41 9.59 15.31
C GLY A 87 5.57 8.72 15.80
N VAL A 88 5.31 7.56 16.42
CA VAL A 88 6.36 6.65 16.89
C VAL A 88 7.27 6.14 15.76
N HIS A 89 6.80 6.21 14.52
CA HIS A 89 7.43 5.63 13.35
C HIS A 89 7.87 6.65 12.30
N GLN A 90 8.01 7.92 12.68
CA GLN A 90 8.34 9.04 11.79
C GLN A 90 9.48 8.73 10.82
N GLN A 91 10.67 8.43 11.34
CA GLN A 91 11.84 8.17 10.48
C GLN A 91 11.65 6.90 9.63
N THR A 92 11.11 5.84 10.24
CA THR A 92 10.88 4.57 9.53
C THR A 92 9.85 4.67 8.41
N LEU A 93 8.95 5.65 8.46
CA LEU A 93 7.96 5.88 7.39
C LEU A 93 8.62 6.42 6.13
N VAL A 94 9.57 7.35 6.26
CA VAL A 94 10.33 7.89 5.12
C VAL A 94 11.10 6.75 4.44
N ASP A 95 11.84 5.96 5.23
CA ASP A 95 12.61 4.82 4.71
C ASP A 95 11.70 3.78 4.03
N ALA A 96 10.51 3.54 4.59
CA ALA A 96 9.54 2.59 4.03
C ALA A 96 9.00 3.02 2.66
N LEU A 97 9.03 4.32 2.34
CA LEU A 97 8.55 4.89 1.08
C LEU A 97 9.66 5.10 0.04
N SER A 98 10.92 4.79 0.37
CA SER A 98 12.11 5.05 -0.47
C SER A 98 12.05 4.45 -1.88
N GLU A 99 11.31 3.37 -2.07
CA GLU A 99 11.12 2.73 -3.38
C GLU A 99 10.10 3.47 -4.28
N ALA A 100 9.33 4.40 -3.73
CA ALA A 100 8.36 5.17 -4.51
C ALA A 100 9.05 6.31 -5.28
N ASN A 101 8.65 6.51 -6.53
CA ASN A 101 9.13 7.64 -7.34
C ASN A 101 8.33 8.92 -7.07
N GLN A 102 7.08 8.78 -6.63
CA GLN A 102 6.23 9.88 -6.19
C GLN A 102 5.38 9.41 -5.01
N ILE A 103 5.21 10.28 -4.02
CA ILE A 103 4.51 9.99 -2.77
C ILE A 103 3.37 11.00 -2.63
N LEU A 104 2.16 10.52 -2.37
CA LEU A 104 0.99 11.34 -2.06
C LEU A 104 0.38 10.83 -0.76
N ILE A 105 0.34 11.66 0.27
CA ILE A 105 -0.12 11.29 1.61
C ILE A 105 -1.35 12.12 1.97
N LEU A 106 -2.44 11.45 2.30
CA LEU A 106 -3.58 12.09 2.96
C LEU A 106 -3.24 12.31 4.43
N LYS A 107 -3.17 13.57 4.85
CA LYS A 107 -2.87 13.94 6.24
C LYS A 107 -3.97 13.45 7.19
N PRO A 108 -3.62 12.93 8.38
CA PRO A 108 -4.61 12.59 9.39
C PRO A 108 -5.31 13.84 9.93
N ILE A 109 -6.63 13.76 10.11
CA ILE A 109 -7.35 14.72 10.96
C ILE A 109 -6.89 14.47 12.41
N ASN A 110 -6.28 15.50 13.01
CA ASN A 110 -5.65 15.48 14.34
C ASN A 110 -4.42 14.56 14.44
N GLN A 111 -3.27 15.08 14.03
CA GLN A 111 -1.96 14.46 14.23
C GLN A 111 -1.22 15.11 15.41
N ASN A 112 -0.44 14.31 16.14
CA ASN A 112 0.30 14.78 17.32
C ASN A 112 1.77 15.13 17.01
N TRP A 113 2.14 15.18 15.74
CA TRP A 113 3.51 15.40 15.29
C TRP A 113 3.54 16.15 13.96
N ASP A 114 4.69 16.73 13.61
CA ASP A 114 4.84 17.53 12.39
C ASP A 114 5.25 16.66 11.20
N ILE A 115 4.26 16.26 10.39
CA ILE A 115 4.51 15.53 9.14
C ILE A 115 5.18 16.38 8.05
N GLY A 116 5.02 17.70 8.10
CA GLY A 116 5.67 18.62 7.17
C GLY A 116 7.19 18.66 7.34
N ALA A 117 7.69 18.28 8.51
CA ALA A 117 9.13 18.14 8.75
C ALA A 117 9.76 16.91 8.05
N LEU A 118 8.95 15.95 7.58
CA LEU A 118 9.44 14.70 6.97
C LEU A 118 9.23 14.61 5.46
N PHE A 119 8.23 15.30 4.93
CA PHE A 119 7.83 15.22 3.52
C PHE A 119 7.66 16.62 2.94
N ASP A 120 8.00 16.76 1.67
CA ASP A 120 7.77 17.99 0.91
C ASP A 120 6.27 18.35 0.88
N GLU A 121 5.97 19.64 0.82
CA GLU A 121 4.57 20.12 0.80
C GLU A 121 3.75 19.49 -0.34
N ASP A 122 4.37 19.27 -1.51
CA ASP A 122 3.74 18.65 -2.68
C ASP A 122 3.39 17.16 -2.49
N SER A 123 3.90 16.52 -1.44
CA SER A 123 3.55 15.15 -1.06
C SER A 123 2.37 15.07 -0.09
N LEU A 124 1.93 16.19 0.48
CA LEU A 124 0.98 16.24 1.58
C LEU A 124 -0.35 16.85 1.15
N PHE A 125 -1.44 16.10 1.35
CA PHE A 125 -2.77 16.48 0.88
C PHE A 125 -3.78 16.49 2.02
N ASP A 126 -4.74 17.41 1.96
CA ASP A 126 -5.83 17.56 2.95
C ASP A 126 -7.11 16.84 2.54
N SER A 127 -7.21 16.37 1.29
CA SER A 127 -8.40 15.67 0.78
C SER A 127 -8.05 14.65 -0.30
N VAL A 128 -8.93 13.67 -0.50
CA VAL A 128 -8.83 12.75 -1.66
C VAL A 128 -8.97 13.51 -2.97
N GLU A 129 -9.72 14.61 -2.99
CA GLU A 129 -10.01 15.35 -4.21
C GLU A 129 -8.77 16.11 -4.70
N SER A 130 -7.97 16.64 -3.79
CA SER A 130 -6.66 17.23 -4.12
C SER A 130 -5.66 16.17 -4.60
N ILE A 131 -5.70 14.95 -4.05
CA ILE A 131 -4.90 13.81 -4.54
C ILE A 131 -5.31 13.47 -5.99
N LEU A 132 -6.60 13.27 -6.25
CA LEU A 132 -7.12 12.94 -7.58
C LEU A 132 -6.75 14.01 -8.63
N THR A 133 -6.78 15.28 -8.23
CA THR A 133 -6.36 16.41 -9.07
C THR A 133 -4.88 16.30 -9.44
N ALA A 134 -4.00 16.01 -8.45
CA ALA A 134 -2.57 15.83 -8.70
C ALA A 134 -2.27 14.61 -9.58
N LEU A 135 -3.00 13.51 -9.39
CA LEU A 135 -2.85 12.29 -10.20
C LEU A 135 -3.30 12.47 -11.65
N ASN A 136 -4.13 13.48 -11.96
CA ASN A 136 -4.66 13.68 -13.32
C ASN A 136 -3.56 13.86 -14.38
N GLN A 137 -2.42 14.43 -13.98
CA GLN A 137 -1.29 14.70 -14.85
C GLN A 137 -0.44 13.45 -15.13
N ILE A 138 -0.64 12.37 -14.37
CA ILE A 138 0.19 11.15 -14.45
C ILE A 138 -0.51 10.13 -15.35
N LYS A 139 0.04 9.92 -16.55
CA LYS A 139 -0.53 9.01 -17.56
C LYS A 139 0.18 7.65 -17.65
N LYS A 140 1.24 7.44 -16.86
CA LYS A 140 2.01 6.18 -16.86
C LYS A 140 2.55 5.85 -15.47
N GLY A 141 2.42 4.59 -15.07
CA GLY A 141 3.08 4.03 -13.89
C GLY A 141 2.23 3.02 -13.11
N HIS A 142 2.80 2.58 -12.00
CA HIS A 142 2.20 1.67 -11.03
C HIS A 142 1.73 2.46 -9.81
N PHE A 143 0.41 2.59 -9.65
CA PHE A 143 -0.22 3.36 -8.58
C PHE A 143 -0.58 2.39 -7.47
N VAL A 144 -0.02 2.59 -6.27
CA VAL A 144 -0.29 1.73 -5.12
C VAL A 144 -1.01 2.55 -4.07
N ILE A 145 -2.28 2.22 -3.84
CA ILE A 145 -3.07 2.83 -2.78
C ILE A 145 -2.96 1.95 -1.54
N MET A 146 -2.45 2.55 -0.47
CA MET A 146 -2.16 1.89 0.81
C MET A 146 -3.02 2.49 1.91
N SER A 147 -3.98 1.70 2.42
CA SER A 147 -4.87 2.13 3.51
C SER A 147 -5.51 0.94 4.23
N ASN A 148 -5.69 1.07 5.55
CA ASN A 148 -6.50 0.14 6.33
C ASN A 148 -8.00 0.49 6.41
N GLY A 149 -8.44 1.53 5.71
CA GLY A 149 -9.81 2.02 5.64
C GLY A 149 -10.39 1.94 4.22
N GLY A 150 -11.42 2.75 4.01
CA GLY A 150 -12.07 2.93 2.71
C GLY A 150 -11.51 4.08 1.87
N PHE A 151 -10.61 4.91 2.46
CA PHE A 151 -9.91 6.02 1.79
C PHE A 151 -10.83 6.87 0.91
N ASP A 152 -12.01 7.21 1.44
CA ASP A 152 -13.06 8.00 0.77
C ASP A 152 -13.37 7.57 -0.68
N ASP A 153 -13.45 6.26 -0.90
CA ASP A 153 -13.71 5.63 -2.21
C ASP A 153 -12.74 6.10 -3.33
N ILE A 154 -11.48 6.35 -2.98
CA ILE A 154 -10.45 6.81 -3.92
C ILE A 154 -10.33 5.90 -5.15
N PHE A 155 -10.55 4.59 -5.01
CA PHE A 155 -10.52 3.67 -6.15
C PHE A 155 -11.64 3.95 -7.14
N GLY A 156 -12.90 4.07 -6.67
CA GLY A 156 -14.04 4.35 -7.54
C GLY A 156 -13.87 5.68 -8.26
N LYS A 157 -13.44 6.71 -7.53
CA LYS A 157 -13.18 8.05 -8.07
C LYS A 157 -12.03 8.04 -9.11
N LEU A 158 -10.89 7.43 -8.78
CA LEU A 158 -9.73 7.38 -9.68
C LEU A 158 -10.00 6.55 -10.93
N ILE A 159 -10.66 5.40 -10.81
CA ILE A 159 -11.00 4.57 -11.98
C ILE A 159 -11.96 5.31 -12.92
N THR A 160 -12.92 6.07 -12.36
CA THR A 160 -13.83 6.89 -13.16
C THR A 160 -13.05 7.96 -13.96
N GLN A 161 -12.10 8.63 -13.31
CA GLN A 161 -11.23 9.61 -13.95
C GLN A 161 -10.31 9.00 -15.02
N LEU A 162 -9.81 7.78 -14.81
CA LEU A 162 -8.94 7.10 -15.77
C LEU A 162 -9.67 6.54 -17.01
N LYS A 163 -10.99 6.39 -16.93
CA LYS A 163 -11.85 5.94 -18.05
C LYS A 163 -12.40 7.08 -18.91
N THR A 164 -12.25 8.32 -18.45
CA THR A 164 -12.74 9.53 -19.15
C THR A 164 -11.63 10.07 -20.05
#